data_AF-A0A7Y7WBP9-F1
#
_entry.id   AF-A0A7Y7WBP9-F1
#
_cell.length_a   1.000
_cell.length_b   1.000
_cell.length_c   1.000
_cell.angle_alpha   90.00
_cell.angle_beta   90.00
_cell.angle_gamma   90.00
#
_symmetry.space_group_name_H-M   'P 1'
#
loop_
_entity.id
_entity.type
_entity.pdbx_description
1 polymer ?
#
loop_
_entity_poly.entity_id
_entity_poly.type
_entity_poly.pdbx_seq_one_letter_code
_entity_poly.pdbx_strand_id
1 'polypeptide(L)'
;MRALGFVGATRLKLASEKLPPVVQHWYGQWCFGDTTKNCEVMCLAQEQGLSTVPTLTWQKAQVAGGSIRLAGDWQAIVFGAFAREMPIDETASHLMREAQLALLNEVLEALGQERVSTLKAETTAPRSGPLNAQVLLQLSVAQASVYLLLDASLLNNALAPVVPRSVLIERKQALGNAKVKLSVRLSLASLSIGEMNDLRPGDTLRAGAFLADPVSLQVGDGPVVASGYLARQSDQLAVQLISIE
;
A
#
# COMPACT_ATOMS: atom_id res chain seq x y z
N MET A 1 -1.04 -2.06 23.17
CA MET A 1 -1.44 -3.08 22.18
C MET A 1 -0.21 -3.56 21.45
N ARG A 2 0.14 -4.85 21.54
CA ARG A 2 1.24 -5.45 20.77
C ARG A 2 0.70 -5.78 19.37
N ALA A 3 1.34 -5.25 18.33
CA ALA A 3 0.94 -5.48 16.94
C ALA A 3 1.18 -6.95 16.57
N LEU A 4 0.17 -7.59 15.97
CA LEU A 4 0.30 -8.90 15.34
C LEU A 4 1.39 -8.84 14.26
N GLY A 5 2.16 -9.93 14.11
CA GLY A 5 3.42 -10.02 13.36
C GLY A 5 3.31 -9.91 11.83
N PHE A 6 2.48 -9.03 11.29
CA PHE A 6 2.38 -8.78 9.85
C PHE A 6 3.27 -7.59 9.44
N VAL A 7 4.05 -7.79 8.38
CA VAL A 7 4.64 -6.66 7.64
C VAL A 7 3.51 -6.00 6.86
N GLY A 8 3.01 -4.86 7.35
CA GLY A 8 2.00 -4.10 6.62
C GLY A 8 2.51 -3.69 5.23
N ALA A 9 1.64 -3.69 4.21
CA ALA A 9 2.00 -3.39 2.82
C ALA A 9 2.81 -2.10 2.64
N THR A 10 2.55 -1.08 3.47
CA THR A 10 3.31 0.18 3.47
C THR A 10 4.77 0.00 3.86
N ARG A 11 5.06 -0.84 4.86
CA ARG A 11 6.44 -1.13 5.30
C ARG A 11 7.20 -1.93 4.24
N LEU A 12 6.55 -2.94 3.66
CA LEU A 12 7.15 -3.73 2.59
C LEU A 12 7.44 -2.87 1.36
N LYS A 13 6.49 -2.03 0.95
CA LYS A 13 6.69 -1.08 -0.16
C LYS A 13 7.87 -0.14 0.09
N LEU A 14 7.94 0.46 1.29
CA LEU A 14 9.06 1.33 1.66
C LEU A 14 10.41 0.58 1.61
N ALA A 15 10.44 -0.64 2.15
CA ALA A 15 11.65 -1.47 2.11
C ALA A 15 12.06 -1.79 0.66
N SER A 16 11.11 -2.19 -0.19
CA SER A 16 11.35 -2.50 -1.61
C SER A 16 11.76 -1.30 -2.44
N GLU A 17 11.41 -0.08 -2.04
CA GLU A 17 11.81 1.15 -2.74
C GLU A 17 13.17 1.69 -2.24
N LYS A 18 13.41 1.68 -0.93
CA LYS A 18 14.60 2.31 -0.33
C LYS A 18 15.83 1.41 -0.22
N LEU A 19 15.65 0.12 0.06
CA LEU A 19 16.77 -0.76 0.40
C LEU A 19 17.55 -1.27 -0.82
N PRO A 20 16.93 -1.64 -1.96
CA PRO A 20 17.69 -2.13 -3.11
C PRO A 20 18.75 -1.16 -3.64
N PRO A 21 18.49 0.17 -3.79
CA PRO A 21 19.52 1.11 -4.25
C PRO A 21 20.72 1.19 -3.29
N VAL A 22 20.48 1.08 -1.99
CA VAL A 22 21.54 1.11 -0.96
C VAL A 22 22.43 -0.12 -1.08
N VAL A 23 21.83 -1.31 -1.21
CA VAL A 23 22.62 -2.55 -1.37
C VAL A 23 23.37 -2.58 -2.70
N GLN A 24 22.79 -2.05 -3.78
CA GLN A 24 23.48 -1.90 -5.05
C GLN A 24 24.66 -0.92 -4.96
N HIS A 25 24.52 0.16 -4.21
CA HIS A 25 25.60 1.10 -3.96
C HIS A 25 26.75 0.46 -3.20
N TRP A 26 26.45 -0.24 -2.10
CA TRP A 26 27.42 -1.01 -1.34
C TRP A 26 28.15 -2.04 -2.23
N TYR A 27 27.41 -2.77 -3.06
CA TYR A 27 27.99 -3.77 -3.98
C TYR A 27 29.01 -3.13 -4.92
N GLY A 28 28.69 -1.95 -5.48
CA GLY A 28 29.61 -1.21 -6.36
C GLY A 28 30.88 -0.67 -5.68
N GLN A 29 30.88 -0.53 -4.35
CA GLN A 29 32.06 -0.05 -3.61
C GLN A 29 32.93 -1.18 -3.08
N TRP A 30 32.31 -2.26 -2.60
CA TRP A 30 32.99 -3.30 -1.83
C TRP A 30 33.30 -4.56 -2.62
N CYS A 31 32.58 -4.83 -3.71
CA CYS A 31 32.72 -6.10 -4.43
C CYS A 31 33.63 -5.94 -5.64
N PHE A 32 34.62 -6.83 -5.76
CA PHE A 32 35.57 -6.93 -6.89
C PHE A 32 34.95 -7.61 -8.12
N GLY A 33 33.63 -7.47 -8.29
CA GLY A 33 32.84 -8.19 -9.28
C GLY A 33 33.12 -7.76 -10.71
N ASP A 34 32.98 -8.72 -11.61
CA ASP A 34 32.95 -8.48 -13.05
C ASP A 34 31.69 -7.68 -13.39
N THR A 35 31.85 -6.49 -14.00
CA THR A 35 30.74 -5.58 -14.36
C THR A 35 29.74 -6.20 -15.33
N THR A 36 30.06 -7.36 -15.89
CA THR A 36 29.18 -8.14 -16.78
C THR A 36 28.12 -8.96 -16.04
N LYS A 37 28.27 -9.18 -14.72
CA LYS A 37 27.27 -9.92 -13.92
C LYS A 37 26.27 -8.97 -13.28
N ASN A 38 25.00 -9.16 -13.61
CA ASN A 38 23.92 -8.39 -13.01
C ASN A 38 23.76 -8.73 -11.52
N CYS A 39 23.78 -7.69 -10.70
CA CYS A 39 23.45 -7.74 -9.29
C CYS A 39 21.92 -7.62 -9.14
N GLU A 40 21.27 -8.70 -8.70
CA GLU A 40 19.83 -8.71 -8.46
C GLU A 40 19.55 -8.54 -6.97
N VAL A 41 18.68 -7.60 -6.63
CA VAL A 41 18.25 -7.35 -5.25
C VAL A 41 16.75 -7.51 -5.15
N MET A 42 16.32 -8.44 -4.31
CA MET A 42 14.91 -8.72 -4.04
C MET A 42 14.57 -8.36 -2.59
N CYS A 43 13.37 -7.82 -2.38
CA CYS A 43 12.83 -7.49 -1.06
C CYS A 43 11.48 -8.18 -0.90
N LEU A 44 11.38 -9.08 0.09
CA LEU A 44 10.25 -9.97 0.32
C LEU A 44 9.84 -9.94 1.79
N ALA A 45 8.57 -10.22 2.07
CA ALA A 45 8.17 -10.58 3.44
C ALA A 45 8.75 -11.96 3.76
N GLN A 46 9.23 -12.15 4.99
CA GLN A 46 9.90 -13.39 5.41
C GLN A 46 9.04 -14.65 5.18
N GLU A 47 7.71 -14.56 5.32
CA GLU A 47 6.75 -15.66 5.10
C GLU A 47 6.76 -16.21 3.66
N GLN A 48 7.23 -15.43 2.68
CA GLN A 48 7.24 -15.82 1.26
C GLN A 48 8.61 -16.32 0.77
N GLY A 49 9.69 -16.15 1.55
CA GLY A 49 11.08 -16.33 1.07
C GLY A 49 11.91 -17.41 1.78
N LEU A 50 11.38 -18.09 2.79
CA LEU A 50 12.18 -18.96 3.68
C LEU A 50 12.28 -20.44 3.28
N SER A 51 11.60 -20.88 2.23
CA SER A 51 11.60 -22.30 1.81
C SER A 51 13.00 -22.84 1.48
N THR A 52 13.98 -21.96 1.27
CA THR A 52 15.33 -22.29 0.79
C THR A 52 16.41 -21.40 1.42
N VAL A 53 16.38 -21.17 2.73
CA VAL A 53 17.57 -20.62 3.40
C VAL A 53 18.45 -21.79 3.85
N PRO A 54 19.62 -22.01 3.24
CA PRO A 54 20.53 -23.09 3.66
C PRO A 54 20.99 -22.89 5.12
N THR A 55 21.59 -23.92 5.71
CA THR A 55 22.28 -23.85 7.02
C THR A 55 23.46 -22.88 6.96
N LEU A 56 23.15 -21.58 7.03
CA LEU A 56 24.11 -20.49 7.00
C LEU A 56 24.48 -20.07 8.42
N THR A 57 25.70 -19.56 8.57
CA THR A 57 26.13 -18.93 9.82
C THR A 57 25.55 -17.52 9.87
N TRP A 58 24.56 -17.33 10.73
CA TRP A 58 23.92 -16.03 10.92
C TRP A 58 24.76 -15.14 11.83
N GLN A 59 24.76 -13.85 11.52
CA GLN A 59 25.27 -12.80 12.38
C GLN A 59 24.17 -11.78 12.67
N LYS A 60 24.18 -11.22 13.88
CA LYS A 60 23.16 -10.30 14.37
C LYS A 60 23.79 -8.99 14.84
N ALA A 61 23.16 -7.88 14.44
CA ALA A 61 23.31 -6.58 15.07
C ALA A 61 22.01 -6.21 15.79
N GLN A 62 22.13 -5.61 16.97
CA GLN A 62 21.01 -5.10 17.75
C GLN A 62 21.11 -3.58 17.82
N VAL A 63 20.02 -2.89 17.47
CA VAL A 63 19.87 -1.44 17.61
C VAL A 63 18.61 -1.13 18.42
N ALA A 64 18.44 0.14 18.81
CA ALA A 64 17.30 0.57 19.64
C ALA A 64 15.93 0.25 18.99
N GLY A 65 15.86 0.31 17.65
CA GLY A 65 14.62 0.04 16.89
C GLY A 65 14.35 -1.43 16.57
N GLY A 66 15.25 -2.36 16.86
CA GLY A 66 15.12 -3.77 16.46
C GLY A 66 16.46 -4.44 16.16
N SER A 67 16.42 -5.55 15.44
CA SER A 67 17.60 -6.30 15.01
C SER A 67 17.68 -6.48 13.51
N ILE A 68 18.91 -6.47 13.00
CA ILE A 68 19.24 -6.88 11.63
C ILE A 68 20.10 -8.12 11.74
N ARG A 69 19.81 -9.11 10.90
CA ARG A 69 20.59 -10.33 10.77
C ARG A 69 21.08 -10.49 9.34
N LEU A 70 22.25 -11.06 9.19
CA LEU A 70 22.88 -11.26 7.89
C LEU A 70 23.51 -12.64 7.79
N ALA A 71 23.44 -13.24 6.61
CA ALA A 71 23.99 -14.57 6.31
C ALA A 71 24.19 -14.72 4.80
N GLY A 72 25.14 -15.55 4.36
CA GLY A 72 25.32 -15.85 2.94
C GLY A 72 26.77 -16.12 2.52
N ASP A 73 26.96 -16.23 1.21
CA ASP A 73 28.24 -16.54 0.59
C ASP A 73 29.10 -15.29 0.41
N TRP A 74 29.47 -14.67 1.53
CA TRP A 74 30.18 -13.38 1.57
C TRP A 74 31.48 -13.38 0.76
N GLN A 75 32.27 -14.44 0.82
CA GLN A 75 33.53 -14.55 0.08
C GLN A 75 33.28 -14.52 -1.44
N ALA A 76 32.23 -15.19 -1.90
CA ALA A 76 31.88 -15.22 -3.32
C ALA A 76 31.28 -13.89 -3.81
N ILE A 77 30.51 -13.20 -2.96
CA ILE A 77 29.97 -11.87 -3.28
C ILE A 77 31.08 -10.81 -3.33
N VAL A 78 31.91 -10.71 -2.29
CA VAL A 78 32.93 -9.66 -2.17
C VAL A 78 34.07 -9.86 -3.17
N PHE A 79 34.59 -11.08 -3.32
CA PHE A 79 35.77 -11.34 -4.16
C PHE A 79 35.46 -11.87 -5.56
N GLY A 80 34.20 -12.23 -5.84
CA GLY A 80 33.77 -12.65 -7.17
C GLY A 80 34.60 -13.79 -7.74
N ALA A 81 35.25 -13.55 -8.89
CA ALA A 81 36.09 -14.54 -9.57
C ALA A 81 37.31 -14.96 -8.74
N PHE A 82 37.82 -14.08 -7.88
CA PHE A 82 39.01 -14.32 -7.04
C PHE A 82 38.70 -15.05 -5.74
N ALA A 83 37.43 -15.39 -5.48
CA ALA A 83 37.02 -16.00 -4.21
C ALA A 83 37.81 -17.28 -3.85
N ARG A 84 38.19 -18.08 -4.85
CA ARG A 84 38.97 -19.32 -4.65
C ARG A 84 40.47 -19.11 -4.44
N GLU A 85 40.97 -17.94 -4.80
CA GLU A 85 42.40 -17.58 -4.75
C GLU A 85 42.72 -16.74 -3.51
N MET A 86 41.71 -16.39 -2.72
CA MET A 86 41.87 -15.59 -1.52
C MET A 86 42.68 -16.33 -0.44
N PRO A 87 43.73 -15.69 0.12
CA PRO A 87 44.45 -16.25 1.25
C PRO A 87 43.53 -16.30 2.48
N ILE A 88 43.64 -17.39 3.24
CA ILE A 88 42.95 -17.53 4.54
C ILE A 88 43.85 -16.90 5.60
N ASP A 89 43.83 -15.57 5.67
CA ASP A 89 44.61 -14.78 6.62
C ASP A 89 43.75 -13.78 7.40
N GLU A 90 44.39 -13.07 8.33
CA GLU A 90 43.74 -12.05 9.16
C GLU A 90 43.23 -10.87 8.33
N THR A 91 43.92 -10.53 7.23
CA THR A 91 43.58 -9.41 6.35
C THR A 91 42.29 -9.69 5.59
N ALA A 92 42.17 -10.87 4.99
CA ALA A 92 40.96 -11.32 4.30
C ALA A 92 39.77 -11.37 5.27
N SER A 93 39.99 -11.91 6.47
CA SER A 93 38.97 -11.98 7.53
C SER A 93 38.53 -10.59 8.00
N HIS A 94 39.47 -9.66 8.13
CA HIS A 94 39.20 -8.27 8.49
C HIS A 94 38.39 -7.57 7.38
N LEU A 95 38.81 -7.69 6.12
CA LEU A 95 38.11 -7.06 4.99
C LEU A 95 36.68 -7.58 4.85
N MET A 96 36.45 -8.89 5.04
CA MET A 96 35.10 -9.45 5.04
C MET A 96 34.23 -8.89 6.16
N ARG A 97 34.79 -8.73 7.36
CA ARG A 97 34.06 -8.16 8.51
C ARG A 97 33.70 -6.70 8.26
N GLU A 98 34.62 -5.92 7.71
CA GLU A 98 34.38 -4.51 7.35
C GLU A 98 33.32 -4.40 6.25
N ALA A 99 33.37 -5.25 5.23
CA ALA A 99 32.37 -5.29 4.17
C ALA A 99 30.96 -5.61 4.72
N GLN A 100 30.86 -6.58 5.64
CA GLN A 100 29.60 -6.92 6.32
C GLN A 100 29.07 -5.76 7.17
N LEU A 101 29.96 -5.11 7.94
CA LEU A 101 29.61 -3.96 8.77
C LEU A 101 29.20 -2.74 7.93
N ALA A 102 29.88 -2.49 6.81
CA ALA A 102 29.55 -1.42 5.89
C ALA A 102 28.14 -1.59 5.31
N LEU A 103 27.80 -2.78 4.80
CA LEU A 103 26.44 -3.04 4.29
C LEU A 103 25.38 -2.80 5.37
N LEU A 104 25.62 -3.33 6.57
CA LEU A 104 24.68 -3.20 7.67
C LEU A 104 24.50 -1.72 8.07
N ASN A 105 25.59 -0.95 8.13
CA ASN A 105 25.56 0.45 8.50
C ASN A 105 24.92 1.33 7.43
N GLU A 106 25.15 1.07 6.14
CA GLU A 106 24.46 1.78 5.05
C GLU A 106 22.95 1.52 5.08
N VAL A 107 22.54 0.27 5.32
CA VAL A 107 21.13 -0.09 5.48
C VAL A 107 20.52 0.59 6.70
N LEU A 108 21.20 0.60 7.85
CA LEU A 108 20.72 1.27 9.07
C LEU A 108 20.60 2.79 8.87
N GLU A 109 21.57 3.41 8.21
CA GLU A 109 21.56 4.84 7.91
C GLU A 109 20.39 5.21 6.99
N ALA A 110 20.12 4.42 5.94
CA ALA A 110 18.96 4.60 5.08
C ALA A 110 17.61 4.47 5.82
N LEU A 111 17.62 3.76 6.95
CA LEU A 111 16.47 3.59 7.84
C LEU A 111 16.42 4.61 8.99
N GLY A 112 17.38 5.54 9.07
CA GLY A 112 17.46 6.53 10.15
C GLY A 112 17.78 5.91 11.51
N GLN A 113 18.60 4.85 11.52
CA GLN A 113 19.11 4.20 12.73
C GLN A 113 20.59 4.55 12.97
N GLU A 114 21.05 4.36 14.21
CA GLU A 114 22.47 4.52 14.56
C GLU A 114 23.33 3.39 13.97
N ARG A 115 24.59 3.72 13.69
CA ARG A 115 25.59 2.76 13.21
C ARG A 115 26.02 1.80 14.32
N VAL A 116 26.44 0.62 13.92
CA VAL A 116 26.91 -0.45 14.81
C VAL A 116 28.35 -0.82 14.47
N SER A 117 29.12 -1.17 15.50
CA SER A 117 30.53 -1.55 15.39
C SER A 117 30.77 -3.05 15.58
N THR A 118 29.75 -3.82 15.99
CA THR A 118 29.91 -5.23 16.34
C THR A 118 28.81 -6.10 15.78
N LEU A 119 29.21 -7.24 15.20
CA LEU A 119 28.34 -8.34 14.78
C LEU A 119 28.54 -9.51 15.74
N LYS A 120 27.44 -10.08 16.23
CA LYS A 120 27.48 -11.28 17.09
C LYS A 120 27.04 -12.49 16.28
N ALA A 121 27.81 -13.57 16.35
CA ALA A 121 27.41 -14.85 15.75
C ALA A 121 26.13 -15.37 16.41
N GLU A 122 25.18 -15.81 15.59
CA GLU A 122 23.91 -16.40 16.01
C GLU A 122 23.87 -17.85 15.50
N THR A 123 23.88 -18.81 16.43
CA THR A 123 23.96 -20.25 16.14
C THR A 123 22.65 -20.86 15.67
N THR A 124 21.54 -20.12 15.73
CA THR A 124 20.21 -20.59 15.34
C THR A 124 19.66 -19.74 14.20
N ALA A 125 19.09 -20.41 13.19
CA ALA A 125 18.36 -19.74 12.14
C ALA A 125 17.22 -18.89 12.74
N PRO A 126 17.07 -17.63 12.32
CA PRO A 126 16.04 -16.75 12.86
C PRO A 126 14.66 -17.31 12.57
N ARG A 127 13.92 -17.60 13.63
CA ARG A 127 12.51 -17.99 13.54
C ARG A 127 11.65 -16.73 13.50
N SER A 128 10.83 -16.57 12.47
CA SER A 128 9.65 -15.72 12.53
C SER A 128 8.73 -16.28 13.61
N GLY A 129 8.80 -15.73 14.81
CA GLY A 129 7.74 -15.94 15.79
C GLY A 129 6.45 -15.30 15.27
N PRO A 130 5.26 -15.75 15.72
CA PRO A 130 3.95 -15.17 15.32
C PRO A 130 3.80 -13.66 15.65
N LEU A 131 4.79 -13.08 16.34
CA LEU A 131 4.85 -11.68 16.77
C LEU A 131 5.99 -10.89 16.12
N ASN A 132 6.87 -11.53 15.35
CA ASN A 132 8.03 -10.89 14.72
C ASN A 132 7.81 -10.74 13.22
N ALA A 133 7.29 -9.59 12.81
CA ALA A 133 7.25 -9.20 11.41
C ALA A 133 8.69 -8.89 10.93
N GLN A 134 9.22 -9.67 9.98
CA GLN A 134 10.54 -9.38 9.39
C GLN A 134 10.44 -9.23 7.88
N VAL A 135 11.32 -8.39 7.35
CA VAL A 135 11.55 -8.21 5.92
C VAL A 135 12.85 -8.91 5.55
N LEU A 136 12.80 -9.71 4.48
CA LEU A 136 13.95 -10.37 3.88
C LEU A 136 14.42 -9.55 2.68
N LEU A 137 15.66 -9.10 2.74
CA LEU A 137 16.41 -8.66 1.57
C LEU A 137 17.30 -9.80 1.09
N GLN A 138 17.24 -10.10 -0.19
CA GLN A 138 18.13 -11.05 -0.84
C GLN A 138 18.93 -10.32 -1.91
N LEU A 139 20.25 -10.42 -1.81
CA LEU A 139 21.22 -10.01 -2.81
C LEU A 139 21.71 -11.27 -3.52
N SER A 140 21.53 -11.35 -4.83
CA SER A 140 21.98 -12.48 -5.65
C SER A 140 22.94 -11.99 -6.72
N VAL A 141 24.11 -12.63 -6.82
CA VAL A 141 25.11 -12.37 -7.85
C VAL A 141 25.59 -13.71 -8.42
N ALA A 142 25.20 -14.00 -9.65
CA ALA A 142 25.37 -15.32 -10.26
C ALA A 142 24.80 -16.46 -9.38
N GLN A 143 25.66 -17.28 -8.77
CA GLN A 143 25.25 -18.39 -7.91
C GLN A 143 25.39 -18.08 -6.40
N ALA A 144 25.96 -16.93 -6.05
CA ALA A 144 26.16 -16.53 -4.66
C ALA A 144 24.97 -15.69 -4.18
N SER A 145 24.58 -15.88 -2.92
CA SER A 145 23.50 -15.10 -2.30
C SER A 145 23.86 -14.64 -0.90
N VAL A 146 23.44 -13.43 -0.58
CA VAL A 146 23.48 -12.83 0.77
C VAL A 146 22.07 -12.41 1.16
N TYR A 147 21.71 -12.70 2.40
CA TYR A 147 20.40 -12.49 2.98
C TYR A 147 20.51 -11.53 4.15
N LEU A 148 19.61 -10.55 4.19
CA LEU A 148 19.42 -9.64 5.31
C LEU A 148 18.00 -9.79 5.84
N LEU A 149 17.86 -10.08 7.13
CA LEU A 149 16.58 -10.09 7.81
C LEU A 149 16.48 -8.89 8.73
N LEU A 150 15.49 -8.05 8.48
CA LEU A 150 15.24 -6.83 9.22
C LEU A 150 13.95 -6.95 10.01
N ASP A 151 13.98 -6.64 11.30
CA ASP A 151 12.74 -6.48 12.07
C ASP A 151 11.95 -5.28 11.49
N ALA A 152 10.66 -5.47 11.22
CA ALA A 152 9.81 -4.46 10.60
C ALA A 152 9.70 -3.17 11.44
N SER A 153 10.04 -3.22 12.74
CA SER A 153 10.11 -2.05 13.60
C SER A 153 11.20 -1.05 13.19
N LEU A 154 12.27 -1.51 12.53
CA LEU A 154 13.34 -0.65 12.02
C LEU A 154 12.86 0.30 10.91
N LEU A 155 11.85 -0.11 10.16
CA LEU A 155 11.24 0.68 9.09
C LEU A 155 10.38 1.83 9.64
N ASN A 156 10.03 1.82 10.93
CA ASN A 156 9.14 2.83 11.51
C ASN A 156 9.74 4.23 11.48
N ASN A 157 11.06 4.37 11.68
CA ASN A 157 11.73 5.67 11.62
C ASN A 157 11.80 6.22 10.20
N ALA A 158 11.87 5.32 9.21
CA ALA A 158 11.93 5.68 7.80
C ALA A 158 10.54 5.99 7.21
N LEU A 159 9.46 5.55 7.85
CA LEU A 159 8.09 5.88 7.49
C LEU A 159 7.81 7.34 7.83
N ALA A 160 7.20 8.07 6.90
CA ALA A 160 6.65 9.38 7.19
C ALA A 160 5.69 9.29 8.39
N PRO A 161 5.64 10.30 9.27
CA PRO A 161 4.72 10.31 10.40
C PRO A 161 3.32 10.00 9.87
N VAL A 162 2.70 8.98 10.46
CA VAL A 162 1.37 8.52 10.05
C VAL A 162 0.44 9.72 10.14
N VAL A 163 0.04 10.26 8.99
CA VAL A 163 -1.01 11.27 8.94
C VAL A 163 -2.21 10.64 9.66
N PRO A 164 -2.70 11.23 10.76
CA PRO A 164 -3.79 10.64 11.50
C PRO A 164 -4.93 10.44 10.52
N ARG A 165 -5.35 9.17 10.35
CA ARG A 165 -6.49 8.84 9.51
C ARG A 165 -7.65 9.71 9.99
N SER A 166 -8.33 10.38 9.06
CA SER A 166 -9.52 11.14 9.38
C SER A 166 -10.47 10.24 10.17
N VAL A 167 -10.93 10.75 11.31
CA VAL A 167 -11.85 10.01 12.19
C VAL A 167 -13.03 9.58 11.35
N LEU A 168 -13.40 8.29 11.45
CA LEU A 168 -14.61 7.80 10.81
C LEU A 168 -15.79 8.58 11.38
N ILE A 169 -16.41 9.41 10.55
CA ILE A 169 -17.61 10.14 10.89
C ILE A 169 -18.84 9.33 10.52
N GLU A 170 -19.92 9.52 11.27
CA GLU A 170 -21.18 8.85 10.96
C GLU A 170 -21.68 9.26 9.57
N ARG A 171 -22.29 8.33 8.83
CA ARG A 171 -22.81 8.57 7.47
C ARG A 171 -23.73 9.80 7.41
N LYS A 172 -24.52 10.05 8.46
CA LYS A 172 -25.39 11.22 8.57
C LYS A 172 -24.61 12.54 8.55
N GLN A 173 -23.46 12.58 9.20
CA GLN A 173 -22.57 13.75 9.22
C GLN A 173 -21.81 13.90 7.89
N ALA A 174 -21.42 12.77 7.28
CA ALA A 174 -20.74 12.77 5.98
C ALA A 174 -21.64 13.25 4.83
N LEU A 175 -22.92 12.87 4.84
CA LEU A 175 -23.92 13.34 3.86
C LEU A 175 -24.33 14.80 4.12
N GLY A 176 -24.21 15.28 5.36
CA GLY A 176 -24.48 16.66 5.75
C GLY A 176 -25.89 17.14 5.39
N ASN A 177 -26.02 18.44 5.10
CA ASN A 177 -27.24 19.08 4.62
C ASN A 177 -27.28 19.11 3.08
N ALA A 178 -26.94 17.99 2.43
CA ALA A 178 -27.00 17.89 0.98
C ALA A 178 -28.42 18.26 0.49
N LYS A 179 -28.52 19.34 -0.28
CA LYS A 179 -29.79 19.79 -0.86
C LYS A 179 -30.10 18.93 -2.07
N VAL A 180 -31.17 18.15 -1.99
CA VAL A 180 -31.66 17.34 -3.09
C VAL A 180 -32.91 17.98 -3.68
N LYS A 181 -32.91 18.21 -5.00
CA LYS A 181 -34.08 18.71 -5.71
C LYS A 181 -34.92 17.52 -6.20
N LEU A 182 -36.11 17.37 -5.64
CA LEU A 182 -37.13 16.47 -6.14
C LEU A 182 -38.00 17.20 -7.15
N SER A 183 -38.24 16.58 -8.30
CA SER A 183 -39.11 17.09 -9.35
C SER A 183 -40.25 16.11 -9.58
N VAL A 184 -41.45 16.67 -9.77
CA VAL A 184 -42.65 15.91 -10.14
C VAL A 184 -42.99 16.31 -11.57
N ARG A 185 -43.14 15.32 -12.45
CA ARG A 185 -43.50 15.54 -13.85
C ARG A 185 -44.86 14.92 -14.13
N LEU A 186 -45.76 15.72 -14.68
CA LEU A 186 -47.05 15.28 -15.21
C LEU A 186 -46.96 15.36 -16.73
N SER A 187 -47.12 14.22 -17.39
CA SER A 187 -47.18 14.17 -18.86
C SER A 187 -48.51 14.75 -19.31
N LEU A 188 -48.49 16.05 -19.66
CA LEU A 188 -49.67 16.76 -20.15
C LEU A 188 -49.97 16.31 -21.57
N ALA A 189 -49.20 16.71 -22.58
CA ALA A 189 -49.47 16.30 -23.96
C ALA A 189 -48.17 16.03 -24.72
N SER A 190 -48.24 15.19 -25.75
CA SER A 190 -47.20 15.05 -26.76
C SER A 190 -47.70 15.75 -28.02
N LEU A 191 -46.99 16.77 -28.47
CA LEU A 191 -47.34 17.56 -29.64
C LEU A 191 -46.21 17.48 -30.66
N SER A 192 -46.56 17.42 -31.93
CA SER A 192 -45.60 17.65 -33.00
C SER A 192 -45.19 19.12 -33.05
N ILE A 193 -44.03 19.40 -33.67
CA ILE A 193 -43.51 20.78 -33.79
C ILE A 193 -44.49 21.68 -34.56
N GLY A 194 -45.22 21.14 -35.55
CA GLY A 194 -46.25 21.88 -36.29
C GLY A 194 -47.41 22.31 -35.40
N GLU A 195 -47.98 21.36 -34.64
CA GLU A 195 -49.08 21.64 -33.70
C GLU A 195 -48.68 22.64 -32.62
N MET A 196 -47.42 22.60 -32.16
CA MET A 196 -46.90 23.55 -31.17
C MET A 196 -46.85 25.00 -31.71
N ASN A 197 -46.52 25.18 -33.00
CA ASN A 197 -46.44 26.50 -33.63
C ASN A 197 -47.82 27.14 -33.86
N ASP A 198 -48.86 26.31 -33.95
CA ASP A 198 -50.23 26.77 -34.19
C ASP A 198 -51.01 27.08 -32.90
N LEU A 199 -50.42 26.83 -31.72
CA LEU A 199 -51.04 27.12 -30.42
C LEU A 199 -51.24 28.62 -30.20
N ARG A 200 -52.46 28.98 -29.82
CA ARG A 200 -52.86 30.34 -29.47
C ARG A 200 -53.29 30.43 -28.00
N PRO A 201 -53.16 31.62 -27.37
CA PRO A 201 -53.73 31.83 -26.05
C PRO A 201 -55.24 31.51 -26.04
N GLY A 202 -55.65 30.61 -25.14
CA GLY A 202 -57.03 30.12 -25.03
C GLY A 202 -57.25 28.71 -25.58
N ASP A 203 -56.29 28.17 -26.33
CA ASP A 203 -56.38 26.78 -26.81
C ASP A 203 -56.29 25.79 -25.64
N THR A 204 -57.08 24.73 -25.74
CA THR A 204 -57.15 23.70 -24.70
C THR A 204 -56.40 22.45 -25.14
N LEU A 205 -55.38 22.07 -24.38
CA LEU A 205 -54.66 20.82 -24.57
C LEU A 205 -55.27 19.72 -23.71
N ARG A 206 -55.56 18.58 -24.32
CA ARG A 206 -56.02 17.41 -23.58
C ARG A 206 -54.82 16.73 -22.93
N ALA A 207 -54.83 16.65 -21.60
CA ALA A 207 -53.81 15.92 -20.87
C ALA A 207 -53.93 14.40 -21.10
N GLY A 208 -52.80 13.71 -21.29
CA GLY A 208 -52.70 12.26 -21.39
C GLY A 208 -52.64 11.58 -20.02
N ALA A 209 -52.19 12.27 -18.98
CA ALA A 209 -52.26 11.81 -17.60
C ALA A 209 -53.59 12.19 -16.94
N PHE A 210 -54.20 11.27 -16.17
CA PHE A 210 -55.34 11.60 -15.33
C PHE A 210 -54.85 12.16 -14.00
N LEU A 211 -55.57 13.17 -13.46
CA LEU A 211 -55.24 13.74 -12.15
C LEU A 211 -55.42 12.75 -10.99
N ALA A 212 -56.18 11.67 -11.22
CA ALA A 212 -56.37 10.58 -10.28
C ALA A 212 -55.21 9.57 -10.28
N ASP A 213 -54.30 9.63 -11.26
CA ASP A 213 -53.16 8.72 -11.35
C ASP A 213 -52.03 9.16 -10.42
N PRO A 214 -51.25 8.21 -9.88
CA PRO A 214 -50.09 8.54 -9.06
C PRO A 214 -49.01 9.23 -9.91
N VAL A 215 -48.45 10.30 -9.38
CA VAL A 215 -47.30 11.01 -9.94
C VAL A 215 -45.98 10.40 -9.45
N SER A 216 -44.98 10.42 -10.33
CA SER A 216 -43.62 9.96 -10.02
C SER A 216 -42.73 11.12 -9.56
N LEU A 217 -41.94 10.89 -8.52
CA LEU A 217 -40.93 11.82 -8.00
C LEU A 217 -39.55 11.37 -8.46
N GLN A 218 -38.78 12.29 -9.02
CA GLN A 218 -37.42 12.05 -9.54
C GLN A 218 -36.42 13.01 -8.92
N VAL A 219 -35.18 12.54 -8.71
CA VAL A 219 -34.06 13.39 -8.32
C VAL A 219 -33.33 13.85 -9.58
N GLY A 220 -33.40 15.15 -9.89
CA GLY A 220 -32.87 15.69 -11.15
C GLY A 220 -33.55 15.06 -12.39
N ASP A 221 -32.76 14.61 -13.36
CA ASP A 221 -33.21 13.79 -14.51
C ASP A 221 -32.96 12.28 -14.28
N GLY A 222 -32.82 11.88 -13.01
CA GLY A 222 -32.50 10.53 -12.60
C GLY A 222 -33.72 9.59 -12.50
N PRO A 223 -33.51 8.40 -11.91
CA PRO A 223 -34.58 7.42 -11.74
C PRO A 223 -35.71 7.95 -10.83
N VAL A 224 -36.87 7.32 -10.95
CA VAL A 224 -37.97 7.50 -10.00
C VAL A 224 -37.50 7.00 -8.64
N VAL A 225 -37.75 7.79 -7.59
CA VAL A 225 -37.36 7.46 -6.20
C VAL A 225 -38.58 7.28 -5.31
N ALA A 226 -39.75 7.76 -5.74
CA ALA A 226 -41.00 7.63 -5.03
C ALA A 226 -42.19 7.87 -5.96
N SER A 227 -43.37 7.44 -5.53
CA SER A 227 -44.64 7.77 -6.20
C SER A 227 -45.69 8.22 -5.18
N GLY A 228 -46.67 8.99 -5.63
CA GLY A 228 -47.71 9.53 -4.75
C GLY A 228 -48.85 10.19 -5.49
N TYR A 229 -49.90 10.59 -4.77
CA TYR A 229 -51.03 11.33 -5.35
C TYR A 229 -50.90 12.82 -5.12
N LEU A 230 -51.39 13.63 -6.07
CA LEU A 230 -51.51 15.06 -5.87
C LEU A 230 -52.48 15.34 -4.71
N ALA A 231 -52.04 16.18 -3.79
CA ALA A 231 -52.79 16.57 -2.61
C ALA A 231 -52.68 18.09 -2.42
N ARG A 232 -53.43 18.59 -1.45
CA ARG A 232 -53.32 19.98 -1.00
C ARG A 232 -53.02 20.00 0.47
N GLN A 233 -51.97 20.73 0.85
CA GLN A 233 -51.65 21.00 2.25
C GLN A 233 -51.76 22.49 2.49
N SER A 234 -52.75 22.89 3.28
CA SER A 234 -53.13 24.30 3.47
C SER A 234 -53.47 24.98 2.14
N ASP A 235 -52.58 25.82 1.61
CA ASP A 235 -52.76 26.54 0.34
C ASP A 235 -51.69 26.19 -0.70
N GLN A 236 -50.96 25.08 -0.49
CA GLN A 236 -49.90 24.63 -1.37
C GLN A 236 -50.22 23.26 -1.99
N LEU A 237 -49.78 23.08 -3.23
CA LEU A 237 -49.78 21.77 -3.89
C LEU A 237 -48.79 20.86 -3.15
N ALA A 238 -49.26 19.66 -2.80
CA ALA A 238 -48.49 18.65 -2.11
C ALA A 238 -48.56 17.32 -2.87
N VAL A 239 -47.70 16.38 -2.49
CA VAL A 239 -47.78 15.00 -2.96
C VAL A 239 -47.85 14.08 -1.75
N GLN A 240 -48.91 13.28 -1.66
CA GLN A 240 -49.05 12.24 -0.66
C GLN A 240 -48.35 10.98 -1.15
N LEU A 241 -47.22 10.64 -0.54
CA LEU A 241 -46.41 9.48 -0.92
C LEU A 241 -47.15 8.18 -0.63
N ILE A 242 -47.09 7.23 -1.56
CA ILE A 242 -47.63 5.88 -1.42
C ILE A 242 -46.54 4.81 -1.49
N SER A 243 -45.43 5.10 -2.18
CA SER A 243 -44.27 4.21 -2.24
C SER A 243 -42.98 5.02 -2.29
N ILE A 244 -41.92 4.41 -1.76
CA ILE A 244 -40.53 4.87 -1.86
C ILE A 244 -39.77 3.68 -2.44
N GLU A 245 -39.01 3.92 -3.51
CA GLU A 245 -38.20 2.90 -4.21
C GLU A 245 -36.77 2.82 -3.68
#